data_AF-A0A2N0QZ01-F1
#
_entry.id   AF-A0A2N0QZ01-F1
#
_cell.length_a   1.000
_cell.length_b   1.000
_cell.length_c   1.000
_cell.angle_alpha   90.00
_cell.angle_beta   90.00
_cell.angle_gamma   90.00
#
_symmetry.space_group_name_H-M   'P 1'
#
loop_
_entity.id
_entity.type
_entity.pdbx_description
1 polymer ?
#
loop_
_entity_poly.entity_id
_entity_poly.type
_entity_poly.pdbx_seq_one_letter_code
_entity_poly.pdbx_strand_id
1 'polypeptide(L)'
;MRSLSVHSNIYYWILKKYGPNYKITHQCFDDILESRIWIDLKLQENPELDVPEHLTKQAFNSICSIYLEFCKEKFPFKRNYLPYLMMAKDEEIIKPFFKISLPILFGLKLQRNLPYDINHEYDRPKVNYYYKNNNKRKFNEMDCYSDQNELAKLFDELKDNYNGTKAYKIYHEEFMCRYSEKELNDSDFEQPGSSSASKKPRHEI
;
A
#
# COMPACT_ATOMS: atom_id res chain seq x y z
N MET A 1 6.43 -20.68 14.13
CA MET A 1 6.90 -20.78 12.73
C MET A 1 5.93 -19.97 11.89
N ARG A 2 6.36 -18.99 11.07
CA ARG A 2 5.41 -18.28 10.21
C ARG A 2 5.71 -18.50 8.73
N SER A 3 4.96 -19.44 8.16
CA SER A 3 4.76 -19.62 6.72
C SER A 3 3.36 -19.09 6.38
N LEU A 4 3.01 -19.05 5.09
CA LEU A 4 1.63 -18.82 4.67
C LEU A 4 0.70 -19.90 5.26
N SER A 5 -0.52 -19.50 5.61
CA SER A 5 -1.54 -20.42 6.11
C SER A 5 -1.92 -21.51 5.10
N VAL A 6 -1.80 -21.20 3.80
CA VAL A 6 -2.02 -22.16 2.70
C VAL A 6 -0.96 -22.02 1.60
N HIS A 7 -1.05 -22.80 0.53
CA HIS A 7 -0.09 -22.71 -0.58
C HIS A 7 -0.23 -21.37 -1.34
N SER A 8 0.88 -20.74 -1.75
CA SER A 8 0.93 -19.45 -2.46
C SER A 8 0.01 -19.36 -3.68
N ASN A 9 -0.08 -20.45 -4.46
CA ASN A 9 -1.00 -20.58 -5.59
C ASN A 9 -2.49 -20.38 -5.23
N ILE A 10 -2.91 -20.69 -4.00
CA ILE A 10 -4.28 -20.45 -3.54
C ILE A 10 -4.52 -18.95 -3.40
N TYR A 11 -3.59 -18.21 -2.78
CA TYR A 11 -3.67 -16.75 -2.71
C TYR A 11 -3.68 -16.12 -4.09
N TYR A 12 -2.83 -16.60 -5.01
CA TYR A 12 -2.80 -16.12 -6.39
C TYR A 12 -4.15 -16.34 -7.10
N TRP A 13 -4.71 -17.53 -6.95
CA TRP A 13 -6.02 -17.84 -7.50
C TRP A 13 -7.13 -16.98 -6.89
N ILE A 14 -7.11 -16.75 -5.57
CA ILE A 14 -8.05 -15.85 -4.90
C ILE A 14 -7.92 -14.43 -5.47
N LEU A 15 -6.69 -13.91 -5.58
CA LEU A 15 -6.42 -12.59 -6.15
C LEU A 15 -6.98 -12.46 -7.56
N LYS A 16 -6.68 -13.40 -8.47
CA LYS A 16 -7.14 -13.32 -9.87
C LYS A 16 -8.63 -13.60 -10.02
N LYS A 17 -9.21 -14.45 -9.17
CA LYS A 17 -10.63 -14.81 -9.24
C LYS A 17 -11.54 -13.74 -8.65
N TYR A 18 -11.16 -13.16 -7.51
CA TYR A 18 -12.00 -12.21 -6.78
C TYR A 18 -11.57 -10.77 -7.05
N GLY A 19 -10.27 -10.49 -7.11
CA GLY A 19 -9.76 -9.12 -7.19
C GLY A 19 -9.79 -8.41 -5.83
N PRO A 20 -9.40 -7.12 -5.80
CA PRO A 20 -9.13 -6.42 -4.55
C PRO A 20 -10.39 -6.18 -3.70
N ASN A 21 -11.56 -6.06 -4.33
CA ASN A 21 -12.80 -5.63 -3.67
C ASN A 21 -13.55 -6.77 -2.95
N TYR A 22 -12.85 -7.79 -2.45
CA TYR A 22 -13.46 -8.92 -1.76
C TYR A 22 -12.78 -9.19 -0.43
N LYS A 23 -13.59 -9.39 0.62
CA LYS A 23 -13.12 -9.67 2.00
C LYS A 23 -12.07 -10.77 2.05
N ILE A 24 -12.28 -11.86 1.31
CA ILE A 24 -11.36 -12.99 1.28
C ILE A 24 -9.99 -12.60 0.72
N THR A 25 -9.95 -11.69 -0.26
CA THR A 25 -8.69 -11.17 -0.81
C THR A 25 -7.98 -10.29 0.22
N HIS A 26 -8.70 -9.53 1.04
CA HIS A 26 -8.10 -8.76 2.13
C HIS A 26 -7.50 -9.67 3.21
N GLN A 27 -8.23 -10.71 3.63
CA GLN A 27 -7.71 -11.71 4.57
C GLN A 27 -6.45 -12.41 4.04
N CYS A 28 -6.42 -12.68 2.72
CA CYS A 28 -5.22 -13.19 2.06
C CYS A 28 -4.04 -12.21 2.15
N PHE A 29 -4.28 -10.91 1.88
CA PHE A 29 -3.22 -9.91 1.97
C PHE A 29 -2.69 -9.76 3.40
N ASP A 30 -3.59 -9.78 4.38
CA ASP A 30 -3.25 -9.71 5.80
C ASP A 30 -2.23 -10.81 6.17
N ASP A 31 -2.53 -12.06 5.82
CA ASP A 31 -1.65 -13.19 6.11
C ASP A 31 -0.31 -13.13 5.35
N ILE A 32 -0.33 -12.70 4.09
CA ILE A 32 0.89 -12.54 3.27
C ILE A 32 1.79 -11.46 3.85
N LEU A 33 1.24 -10.28 4.14
CA LEU A 33 2.01 -9.14 4.64
C LEU A 33 2.63 -9.46 6.00
N GLU A 34 1.86 -10.02 6.92
CA GLU A 34 2.39 -10.41 8.23
C GLU A 34 3.48 -11.49 8.10
N SER A 35 3.35 -12.43 7.15
CA SER A 35 4.41 -13.42 6.87
C SER A 35 5.66 -12.76 6.30
N ARG A 36 5.51 -11.78 5.40
CA ARG A 36 6.63 -11.06 4.79
C ARG A 36 7.39 -10.21 5.81
N ILE A 37 6.68 -9.55 6.72
CA ILE A 37 7.29 -8.81 7.84
C ILE A 37 8.01 -9.77 8.79
N TRP A 38 7.39 -10.90 9.15
CA TRP A 38 8.03 -11.88 10.01
C TRP A 38 9.36 -12.39 9.43
N ILE A 39 9.39 -12.65 8.12
CA ILE A 39 10.62 -13.03 7.41
C ILE A 39 11.70 -11.96 7.58
N ASP A 40 11.38 -10.69 7.29
CA ASP A 40 12.33 -9.60 7.42
C ASP A 40 12.86 -9.49 8.85
N LEU A 41 11.99 -9.52 9.86
CA LEU A 41 12.41 -9.49 11.27
C LEU A 41 13.34 -10.65 11.63
N LYS A 42 13.09 -11.86 11.13
CA LYS A 42 13.95 -13.03 11.39
C LYS A 42 15.32 -12.93 10.73
N LEU A 43 15.39 -12.38 9.53
CA LEU A 43 16.65 -12.11 8.84
C LEU A 43 17.41 -10.96 9.51
N GLN A 44 16.72 -9.97 10.09
CA GLN A 44 17.35 -8.93 10.89
C GLN A 44 17.99 -9.47 12.17
N GLU A 45 17.36 -10.46 12.82
CA GLU A 45 17.92 -11.15 14.00
C GLU A 45 19.14 -12.03 13.64
N ASN A 46 19.17 -12.57 12.42
CA ASN A 46 20.22 -13.50 11.96
C ASN A 46 20.75 -13.08 10.58
N PRO A 47 21.59 -12.02 10.49
CA PRO A 47 22.01 -11.44 9.22
C PRO A 47 22.83 -12.35 8.30
N GLU A 48 23.35 -13.46 8.84
CA GLU A 48 24.13 -14.44 8.08
C GLU A 48 23.26 -15.40 7.26
N LEU A 49 21.95 -15.41 7.52
CA LEU A 49 21.00 -16.26 6.80
C LEU A 49 20.42 -15.51 5.60
N ASP A 50 20.34 -16.19 4.46
CA ASP A 50 19.57 -15.70 3.30
C ASP A 50 18.07 -16.00 3.43
N VAL A 51 17.72 -17.02 4.23
CA VAL A 51 16.36 -17.52 4.44
C VAL A 51 16.20 -17.92 5.91
N PRO A 52 15.09 -17.61 6.60
CA PRO A 52 14.87 -18.05 7.97
C PRO A 52 14.95 -19.59 8.10
N GLU A 53 15.55 -20.11 9.18
CA GLU A 53 15.83 -21.54 9.36
C GLU A 53 14.61 -22.47 9.17
N HIS A 54 13.41 -21.99 9.48
CA HIS A 54 12.17 -22.76 9.35
C HIS A 54 11.48 -22.60 7.99
N LEU A 55 12.10 -21.93 7.02
CA LEU A 55 11.55 -21.79 5.68
C LEU A 55 12.50 -22.42 4.67
N THR A 56 11.93 -23.17 3.74
CA THR A 56 12.67 -23.54 2.54
C THR A 56 12.83 -22.30 1.67
N LYS A 57 13.92 -22.24 0.88
CA LYS A 57 14.13 -21.18 -0.12
C LYS A 57 12.93 -21.01 -1.06
N GLN A 58 12.30 -22.12 -1.42
CA GLN A 58 11.08 -22.13 -2.24
C GLN A 58 9.89 -21.45 -1.55
N ALA A 59 9.66 -21.74 -0.26
CA ALA A 59 8.58 -21.11 0.49
C ALA A 59 8.83 -19.60 0.66
N PHE A 60 10.07 -19.22 0.95
CA PHE A 60 10.50 -17.82 1.01
C PHE A 60 10.24 -17.09 -0.31
N ASN A 61 10.75 -17.61 -1.43
CA ASN A 61 10.54 -17.01 -2.75
C ASN A 61 9.06 -16.92 -3.12
N SER A 62 8.26 -17.93 -2.75
CA SER A 62 6.81 -17.94 -2.96
C SER A 62 6.09 -16.84 -2.18
N ILE A 63 6.51 -16.58 -0.93
CA ILE A 63 5.97 -15.51 -0.09
C ILE A 63 6.32 -14.14 -0.66
N CYS A 64 7.59 -13.92 -1.01
CA CYS A 64 8.03 -12.64 -1.57
C CYS A 64 7.30 -12.32 -2.87
N SER A 65 7.24 -13.29 -3.79
CA SER A 65 6.59 -13.10 -5.09
C SER A 65 5.08 -12.92 -5.00
N ILE A 66 4.37 -13.63 -4.10
CA ILE A 66 2.92 -13.43 -3.93
C ILE A 66 2.59 -12.10 -3.27
N TYR A 67 3.43 -11.62 -2.36
CA TYR A 67 3.30 -10.28 -1.78
C TYR A 67 3.34 -9.20 -2.86
N LEU A 68 4.34 -9.25 -3.74
CA LEU A 68 4.48 -8.28 -4.83
C LEU A 68 3.31 -8.33 -5.83
N GLU A 69 2.72 -9.51 -6.08
CA GLU A 69 1.50 -9.65 -6.89
C GLU A 69 0.31 -8.88 -6.28
N PHE A 70 0.10 -9.02 -4.96
CA PHE A 70 -0.95 -8.27 -4.29
C PHE A 70 -0.68 -6.75 -4.32
N CYS A 71 0.56 -6.33 -4.05
CA CYS A 71 0.94 -4.92 -4.14
C CYS A 71 0.74 -4.33 -5.54
N LYS A 72 1.01 -5.11 -6.59
CA LYS A 72 0.81 -4.71 -7.99
C LYS A 72 -0.67 -4.45 -8.32
N GLU A 73 -1.59 -5.20 -7.70
CA GLU A 73 -3.04 -4.96 -7.80
C GLU A 73 -3.52 -3.78 -6.91
N LYS A 74 -2.57 -2.98 -6.38
CA LYS A 74 -2.81 -1.76 -5.59
C LYS A 74 -3.64 -2.02 -4.33
N PHE A 75 -3.37 -3.13 -3.67
CA PHE A 75 -4.10 -3.53 -2.48
C PHE A 75 -3.91 -2.52 -1.35
N PRO A 76 -4.99 -2.05 -0.69
CA PRO A 76 -4.87 -1.07 0.37
C PRO A 76 -4.31 -1.70 1.65
N PHE A 77 -3.43 -0.96 2.31
CA PHE A 77 -2.93 -1.32 3.63
C PHE A 77 -3.90 -0.85 4.69
N LYS A 78 -4.01 -1.63 5.77
CA LYS A 78 -4.79 -1.29 6.95
C LYS A 78 -3.93 -0.59 7.99
N ARG A 79 -4.58 0.20 8.84
CA ARG A 79 -3.96 0.92 9.97
C ARG A 79 -3.09 0.04 10.85
N ASN A 80 -3.58 -1.16 11.19
CA ASN A 80 -2.89 -2.08 12.10
C ASN A 80 -1.54 -2.56 11.56
N TYR A 81 -1.22 -2.35 10.27
CA TYR A 81 0.10 -2.66 9.71
C TYR A 81 1.16 -1.61 9.97
N LEU A 82 0.78 -0.38 10.30
CA LEU A 82 1.74 0.72 10.42
C LEU A 82 2.87 0.44 11.44
N PRO A 83 2.59 -0.07 12.67
CA PRO A 83 3.66 -0.39 13.61
C PRO A 83 4.64 -1.43 13.08
N TYR A 84 4.15 -2.40 12.31
CA TYR A 84 4.97 -3.46 11.74
C TYR A 84 5.80 -2.97 10.55
N LEU A 85 5.24 -2.08 9.72
CA LEU A 85 5.96 -1.44 8.62
C LEU A 85 7.11 -0.56 9.14
N MET A 86 6.92 0.11 10.28
CA MET A 86 7.97 0.90 10.92
C MET A 86 9.16 0.06 11.38
N MET A 87 8.97 -1.24 11.65
CA MET A 87 10.03 -2.18 12.06
C MET A 87 10.72 -2.86 10.87
N ALA A 88 10.11 -2.83 9.68
CA ALA A 88 10.68 -3.47 8.50
C ALA A 88 11.96 -2.76 8.04
N LYS A 89 12.99 -3.50 7.63
CA LYS A 89 14.19 -2.97 6.96
C LYS A 89 14.18 -3.25 5.47
N ASP A 90 13.55 -4.35 5.06
CA ASP A 90 13.42 -4.70 3.67
C ASP A 90 12.54 -3.69 2.91
N GLU A 91 13.17 -3.00 1.97
CA GLU A 91 12.51 -1.97 1.18
C GLU A 91 11.40 -2.53 0.29
N GLU A 92 11.44 -3.81 -0.11
CA GLU A 92 10.36 -4.40 -0.89
C GLU A 92 9.04 -4.40 -0.11
N ILE A 93 9.10 -4.50 1.22
CA ILE A 93 7.92 -4.43 2.10
C ILE A 93 7.43 -2.98 2.19
N ILE A 94 8.35 -2.04 2.37
CA ILE A 94 8.04 -0.65 2.69
C ILE A 94 7.61 0.15 1.45
N LYS A 95 8.27 -0.08 0.31
CA LYS A 95 8.03 0.65 -0.95
C LYS A 95 6.56 0.66 -1.38
N PRO A 96 5.83 -0.48 -1.43
CA PRO A 96 4.41 -0.48 -1.79
C PRO A 96 3.54 0.43 -0.93
N PHE A 97 3.84 0.54 0.36
CA PHE A 97 3.10 1.41 1.26
C PHE A 97 3.25 2.88 0.84
N PHE A 98 4.49 3.38 0.68
CA PHE A 98 4.76 4.78 0.35
C PHE A 98 4.61 5.16 -1.13
N LYS A 99 4.78 4.21 -2.06
CA LYS A 99 4.75 4.49 -3.51
C LYS A 99 3.40 4.19 -4.17
N ILE A 100 2.55 3.39 -3.52
CA ILE A 100 1.24 3.00 -4.04
C ILE A 100 0.15 3.41 -3.06
N SER A 101 0.20 2.89 -1.84
CA SER A 101 -0.94 2.93 -0.92
C SER A 101 -1.21 4.33 -0.37
N LEU A 102 -0.21 4.98 0.21
CA LEU A 102 -0.34 6.35 0.70
C LEU A 102 -0.64 7.33 -0.45
N PRO A 103 0.01 7.26 -1.62
CA PRO A 103 -0.38 8.11 -2.73
C PRO A 103 -1.84 7.96 -3.16
N ILE A 104 -2.39 6.74 -3.19
CA ILE A 104 -3.82 6.54 -3.48
C ILE A 104 -4.68 7.18 -2.38
N LEU A 105 -4.32 6.96 -1.11
CA LEU A 105 -5.05 7.48 0.04
C LEU A 105 -5.14 9.01 0.05
N PHE A 106 -4.03 9.67 -0.24
CA PHE A 106 -3.91 11.14 -0.25
C PHE A 106 -4.14 11.75 -1.65
N GLY A 107 -4.59 10.97 -2.63
CA GLY A 107 -4.86 11.46 -3.99
C GLY A 107 -3.64 12.05 -4.71
N LEU A 108 -2.46 11.51 -4.46
CA LEU A 108 -1.20 11.84 -5.14
C LEU A 108 -1.02 10.96 -6.38
N LYS A 109 -0.33 11.50 -7.39
CA LYS A 109 0.03 10.74 -8.59
C LYS A 109 0.98 9.58 -8.25
N LEU A 110 0.75 8.40 -8.82
CA LEU A 110 1.67 7.27 -8.66
C LEU A 110 2.99 7.53 -9.40
N GLN A 111 4.11 7.10 -8.82
CA GLN A 111 5.40 7.14 -9.50
C GLN A 111 5.38 6.15 -10.68
N ARG A 112 5.92 6.58 -11.84
CA ARG A 112 5.82 5.85 -13.13
C ARG A 112 6.61 4.53 -13.18
N ASN A 113 7.49 4.26 -12.22
CA ASN A 113 8.39 3.09 -12.21
C ASN A 113 7.76 1.84 -11.57
N LEU A 114 6.44 1.69 -11.67
CA LEU A 114 5.72 0.47 -11.29
C LEU A 114 5.45 -0.30 -12.59
N PRO A 115 6.06 -1.48 -12.77
CA PRO A 115 5.80 -2.60 -11.86
C PRO A 115 7.05 -3.14 -11.14
N TYR A 116 6.81 -3.84 -10.02
CA TYR A 116 7.81 -4.72 -9.43
C TYR A 116 8.24 -5.77 -10.46
N ASP A 117 9.54 -6.01 -10.57
CA ASP A 117 10.05 -7.17 -11.30
C ASP A 117 9.79 -8.41 -10.44
N ILE A 118 8.70 -9.12 -10.75
CA ILE A 118 8.30 -10.30 -9.98
C ILE A 118 8.97 -11.52 -10.61
N ASN A 119 10.10 -11.93 -10.03
CA ASN A 119 10.74 -13.16 -10.43
C ASN A 119 9.96 -14.36 -9.88
N HIS A 120 9.23 -15.05 -10.76
CA HIS A 120 8.56 -16.29 -10.41
C HIS A 120 9.53 -17.46 -10.59
N GLU A 121 9.92 -18.09 -9.49
CA GLU A 121 10.71 -19.32 -9.54
C GLU A 121 9.94 -20.48 -10.21
N TYR A 122 8.59 -20.41 -10.28
CA TYR A 122 7.72 -21.41 -10.89
C TYR A 122 6.49 -20.79 -11.55
N ASP A 123 5.91 -21.51 -12.53
CA ASP A 123 4.69 -21.13 -13.20
C ASP A 123 3.51 -20.94 -12.23
N ARG A 124 2.88 -19.77 -12.32
CA ARG A 124 1.60 -19.51 -11.65
C ARG A 124 0.47 -20.27 -12.35
N PRO A 125 -0.53 -20.76 -11.61
CA PRO A 125 -1.65 -21.45 -12.24
C PRO A 125 -2.38 -20.52 -13.21
N LYS A 126 -2.67 -21.00 -14.42
CA LYS A 126 -3.49 -20.27 -15.39
C LYS A 126 -4.91 -20.16 -14.85
N VAL A 127 -5.31 -18.95 -14.44
CA VAL A 127 -6.67 -18.69 -13.94
C VAL A 127 -7.56 -18.33 -15.12
N ASN A 128 -8.59 -19.14 -15.36
CA ASN A 128 -9.55 -18.90 -16.44
C ASN A 128 -10.53 -17.77 -16.05
N TYR A 129 -10.44 -16.63 -16.73
CA TYR A 129 -11.24 -15.42 -16.46
C TYR A 129 -12.71 -15.52 -16.88
N TYR A 130 -13.10 -16.54 -17.65
CA TYR A 130 -14.45 -16.65 -18.22
C TYR A 130 -15.56 -16.90 -17.20
N TYR A 131 -15.24 -17.32 -15.97
CA TYR A 131 -16.21 -17.52 -14.89
C TYR A 131 -16.24 -16.33 -13.91
N LYS A 132 -16.64 -15.15 -14.40
CA LYS A 132 -17.11 -14.06 -13.51
C LYS A 132 -18.46 -14.47 -12.92
N ASN A 133 -18.40 -15.22 -11.83
CA ASN A 133 -19.59 -15.64 -11.09
C ASN A 133 -20.30 -14.41 -10.50
N ASN A 134 -21.56 -14.19 -10.86
CA ASN A 134 -22.39 -13.06 -10.42
C ASN A 134 -22.82 -13.14 -8.94
N ASN A 135 -22.60 -14.28 -8.28
CA ASN A 135 -23.07 -14.56 -6.91
C ASN A 135 -21.98 -14.39 -5.84
N LYS A 136 -21.17 -13.33 -5.93
CA LYS A 136 -20.16 -13.06 -4.90
C LYS A 136 -20.61 -11.86 -4.08
N ARG A 137 -20.73 -12.04 -2.76
CA ARG A 137 -20.91 -10.93 -1.80
C ARG A 137 -19.75 -9.95 -2.02
N LYS A 138 -20.02 -8.83 -2.69
CA LYS A 138 -19.06 -7.73 -2.80
C LYS A 138 -18.64 -7.34 -1.37
N PHE A 139 -17.36 -7.05 -1.19
CA PHE A 139 -16.91 -6.44 0.06
C PHE A 139 -17.71 -5.16 0.27
N ASN A 140 -18.17 -4.93 1.49
CA ASN A 140 -18.86 -3.71 1.81
C ASN A 140 -17.78 -2.61 1.79
N GLU A 141 -17.79 -1.77 0.75
CA GLU A 141 -16.76 -0.74 0.55
C GLU A 141 -16.62 0.15 1.80
N MET A 142 -17.71 0.29 2.57
CA MET A 142 -17.79 1.01 3.84
C MET A 142 -16.73 0.59 4.88
N ASP A 143 -16.40 -0.71 4.98
CA ASP A 143 -15.39 -1.20 5.95
C ASP A 143 -13.97 -0.77 5.53
N CYS A 144 -13.69 -0.74 4.22
CA CYS A 144 -12.40 -0.31 3.67
C CYS A 144 -12.14 1.18 3.88
N TYR A 145 -13.18 2.00 3.70
CA TYR A 145 -13.09 3.45 3.87
C TYR A 145 -12.83 3.81 5.34
N SER A 146 -13.38 3.05 6.29
CA SER A 146 -13.08 3.24 7.72
C SER A 146 -11.59 2.99 8.00
N ASP A 147 -11.06 1.84 7.59
CA ASP A 147 -9.65 1.48 7.80
C ASP A 147 -8.69 2.48 7.13
N GLN A 148 -9.05 2.99 5.95
CA GLN A 148 -8.27 3.97 5.21
C GLN A 148 -8.29 5.36 5.86
N ASN A 149 -9.46 5.82 6.31
CA ASN A 149 -9.57 7.10 7.03
C ASN A 149 -8.81 7.08 8.35
N GLU A 150 -8.86 5.95 9.07
CA GLU A 150 -8.08 5.81 10.30
C GLU A 150 -6.59 5.70 10.02
N LEU A 151 -6.18 5.04 8.93
CA LEU A 151 -4.79 5.01 8.50
C LEU A 151 -4.29 6.42 8.16
N ALA A 152 -5.08 7.22 7.45
CA ALA A 152 -4.74 8.61 7.12
C ALA A 152 -4.53 9.43 8.40
N LYS A 153 -5.48 9.36 9.34
CA LYS A 153 -5.36 10.04 10.65
C LYS A 153 -4.13 9.60 11.42
N LEU A 154 -3.90 8.29 11.52
CA LEU A 154 -2.73 7.76 12.24
C LEU A 154 -1.42 8.21 11.58
N PHE A 155 -1.39 8.25 10.25
CA PHE A 155 -0.23 8.74 9.53
C PHE A 155 0.00 10.23 9.79
N ASP A 156 -1.05 11.05 9.76
CA ASP A 156 -0.98 12.48 10.10
C ASP A 156 -0.51 12.74 11.54
N GLU A 157 -0.94 11.90 12.49
CA GLU A 157 -0.50 11.96 13.90
C GLU A 157 0.99 11.62 14.06
N LEU A 158 1.50 10.71 13.23
CA LEU A 158 2.87 10.21 13.33
C LEU A 158 3.88 10.94 12.44
N LYS A 159 3.43 11.79 11.51
CA LYS A 159 4.29 12.43 10.51
C LYS A 159 5.48 13.19 11.11
N ASP A 160 5.29 13.77 12.30
CA ASP A 160 6.29 14.60 12.97
C ASP A 160 7.10 13.85 14.05
N ASN A 161 6.69 12.64 14.43
CA ASN A 161 7.32 11.88 15.52
C ASN A 161 7.19 10.36 15.32
N TYR A 162 7.84 9.85 14.28
CA TYR A 162 7.85 8.42 13.96
C TYR A 162 9.19 7.77 14.29
N ASN A 163 9.15 6.60 14.93
CA ASN A 163 10.32 5.80 15.28
C ASN A 163 10.45 4.57 14.36
N GLY A 164 10.73 4.81 13.07
CA GLY A 164 10.92 3.76 12.06
C GLY A 164 12.39 3.40 11.82
N THR A 165 12.63 2.31 11.08
CA THR A 165 13.96 1.97 10.56
C THR A 165 14.51 3.06 9.62
N LYS A 166 15.82 3.01 9.32
CA LYS A 166 16.44 3.95 8.35
C LYS A 166 15.74 3.89 6.98
N ALA A 167 15.40 2.69 6.51
CA ALA A 167 14.67 2.52 5.24
C ALA A 167 13.29 3.19 5.30
N TYR A 168 12.54 2.97 6.38
CA TYR A 168 11.24 3.62 6.58
C TYR A 168 11.37 5.15 6.59
N LYS A 169 12.37 5.70 7.30
CA LYS A 169 12.65 7.15 7.36
C LYS A 169 12.87 7.77 5.99
N ILE A 170 13.68 7.14 5.15
CA ILE A 170 13.95 7.62 3.79
C ILE A 170 12.64 7.69 2.99
N TYR A 171 11.83 6.63 2.98
CA TYR A 171 10.57 6.62 2.24
C TYR A 171 9.52 7.58 2.81
N HIS A 172 9.53 7.77 4.13
CA HIS A 172 8.68 8.74 4.80
C HIS A 172 9.03 10.17 4.37
N GLU A 173 10.30 10.56 4.45
CA GLU A 173 10.78 11.87 4.02
C GLU A 173 10.47 12.12 2.54
N GLU A 174 10.75 11.16 1.65
CA GLU A 174 10.39 11.25 0.23
C GLU A 174 8.88 11.46 0.02
N PHE A 175 8.04 10.75 0.77
CA PHE A 175 6.59 10.90 0.67
C PHE A 175 6.13 12.28 1.16
N MET A 176 6.66 12.74 2.30
CA MET A 176 6.30 14.04 2.87
C MET A 176 6.66 15.20 1.95
N CYS A 177 7.84 15.18 1.30
CA CYS A 177 8.19 16.19 0.29
C CYS A 177 7.12 16.29 -0.80
N ARG A 178 6.67 15.15 -1.33
CA ARG A 178 5.67 15.09 -2.39
C ARG A 178 4.27 15.50 -1.91
N TYR A 179 3.95 15.17 -0.66
CA TYR A 179 2.69 15.54 -0.05
C TYR A 179 2.59 17.05 0.13
N SER A 180 3.64 17.68 0.69
CA SER A 180 3.70 19.14 0.84
C SER A 180 3.70 19.90 -0.49
N GLU A 181 4.38 19.38 -1.53
CA GLU A 181 4.31 19.95 -2.89
C GLU A 181 2.87 19.97 -3.42
N LYS A 182 2.07 18.94 -3.14
CA LYS A 182 0.66 18.91 -3.53
C LYS A 182 -0.15 19.96 -2.76
N GLU A 183 -0.02 20.02 -1.44
CA GLU A 183 -0.78 20.96 -0.61
C GLU A 183 -0.54 22.42 -1.02
N LEU A 184 0.69 22.78 -1.37
CA LEU A 184 1.02 24.12 -1.90
C LEU A 184 0.30 24.41 -3.22
N ASN A 185 0.38 23.49 -4.17
CA ASN A 185 -0.25 23.65 -5.49
C ASN A 185 -1.78 23.68 -5.41
N ASP A 186 -2.39 22.95 -4.48
CA ASP A 186 -3.84 22.95 -4.27
C ASP A 186 -4.29 24.26 -3.58
N SER A 187 -3.45 24.89 -2.75
CA SER A 187 -3.75 26.15 -2.06
C SER A 187 -3.68 27.40 -2.94
N ASP A 188 -2.87 27.39 -4.00
CA ASP A 188 -2.72 28.52 -4.94
C ASP A 188 -3.94 28.68 -5.89
N PHE A 189 -4.86 27.71 -5.92
CA PHE A 189 -6.09 27.78 -6.71
C PHE A 189 -7.31 28.36 -5.97
N GLU A 190 -7.21 28.59 -4.65
CA GLU A 190 -8.25 29.30 -3.89
C GLU A 190 -7.95 30.81 -3.79
N GLN A 191 -8.00 31.53 -4.92
CA GLN A 191 -8.18 32.99 -4.87
C GLN A 191 -9.68 33.36 -5.04
N PRO A 192 -10.25 34.17 -4.13
CA PRO A 192 -11.62 34.64 -4.26
C PRO A 192 -11.73 35.60 -5.43
N GLY A 193 -12.67 35.30 -6.33
CA GLY A 193 -13.04 36.16 -7.45
C GLY A 193 -13.35 37.58 -7.00
N SER A 194 -12.64 38.51 -7.62
CA SER A 194 -12.81 39.96 -7.61
C SER A 194 -14.27 40.43 -7.66
N SER A 195 -14.67 41.28 -6.71
CA SER A 195 -15.74 42.28 -6.94
C SER A 195 -15.15 43.69 -6.89
N SER A 196 -14.57 44.14 -8.00
CA SER A 196 -14.31 45.56 -8.22
C SER A 196 -15.58 46.21 -8.79
N ALA A 197 -16.52 46.55 -7.91
CA ALA A 197 -17.61 47.45 -8.27
C ALA A 197 -17.06 48.88 -8.42
N SER A 198 -16.79 49.25 -9.68
CA SER A 198 -16.53 50.61 -10.14
C SER A 198 -17.60 51.58 -9.64
N LYS A 199 -17.24 52.49 -8.73
CA LYS A 199 -18.00 53.72 -8.49
C LYS A 199 -17.73 54.69 -9.65
N LYS A 200 -18.73 54.91 -10.51
CA LYS A 200 -18.76 56.07 -11.42
C LYS A 200 -18.99 57.36 -10.61
N PRO A 201 -18.26 58.45 -10.88
CA PRO A 201 -18.67 59.77 -10.44
C PRO A 201 -19.75 60.34 -11.39
N ARG A 202 -20.78 60.98 -10.84
CA ARG A 202 -21.71 61.84 -11.59
C ARG A 202 -21.58 63.27 -11.06
N HIS A 203 -20.95 64.12 -11.87
CA HIS A 203 -21.16 65.56 -12.04
C HIS A 203 -21.69 65.66 -13.49
N GLU A 204 -22.64 66.47 -13.96
CA GLU A 204 -23.42 67.67 -13.58
C GLU A 204 -24.86 67.44 -14.14
N ILE A 205 -25.93 68.16 -13.79
CA ILE A 205 -26.23 69.61 -13.94
C ILE A 205 -27.22 70.01 -12.83
#